data_AF-A0A0A2V7P2-F1
#
_entry.id   AF-A0A0A2V7P2-F1
#
_cell.length_a   1.000
_cell.length_b   1.000
_cell.length_c   1.000
_cell.angle_alpha   90.00
_cell.angle_beta   90.00
_cell.angle_gamma   90.00
#
_symmetry.space_group_name_H-M   'P 1'
#
loop_
_entity.id
_entity.type
_entity.pdbx_description
1 polymer ?
#
loop_
_entity_poly.entity_id
_entity_poly.type
_entity_poly.pdbx_seq_one_letter_code
_entity_poly.pdbx_strand_id
1 'polypeptide(L)'
;MNEVAVVNSVLPPPWSVIEFTFSNLDADAELVVMCNHVRFVIHASENGFTSSPQLREKYLFFLEVAENYEFDGCTVEDFYDWALEPLLPVLCEQTHVSKTGTATLHDFLYAPIQEYTLEAKSDKLVLRPRKGHAETRLMFGVSQADSKCQLWPGYLPSEIQLDEEAAYDSIPRRVILPDGTVAFFKLMGRGDKSILDKELRSYEKARNSGLPSSVRISRLLGLVKDERGTVFGLLLTHIDCQGQTLTCAVESDAPGFLRRQWITEITQTVFCLHQHGLVWGDAKPDNVLIDGNQNAWVIDFGGGYTEGWVPKNLAGTVKGDLTALTKIVDYVESGTLVSM
;
A
#
# COMPACT_ATOMS: atom_id res chain seq x y z
N MET A 1 49.57 23.55 -0.58
CA MET A 1 48.94 22.30 -0.12
C MET A 1 47.45 22.54 -0.21
N ASN A 2 46.82 22.05 -1.26
CA ASN A 2 45.39 22.17 -1.46
C ASN A 2 44.72 21.08 -0.63
N GLU A 3 44.04 21.46 0.44
CA GLU A 3 43.11 20.58 1.13
C GLU A 3 41.96 20.26 0.17
N VAL A 4 41.96 19.02 -0.30
CA VAL A 4 40.80 18.41 -0.96
C VAL A 4 39.74 18.27 0.12
N ALA A 5 38.66 19.03 0.00
CA ALA A 5 37.48 18.84 0.82
C ALA A 5 36.96 17.42 0.57
N VAL A 6 37.11 16.56 1.58
CA VAL A 6 36.48 15.24 1.61
C VAL A 6 34.98 15.48 1.71
N VAL A 7 34.27 15.35 0.59
CA VAL A 7 32.81 15.22 0.60
C VAL A 7 32.52 13.89 1.29
N ASN A 8 32.25 13.93 2.59
CA ASN A 8 31.66 12.81 3.29
C ASN A 8 30.34 12.51 2.59
N SER A 9 30.27 11.40 1.84
CA SER A 9 29.04 10.89 1.24
C SER A 9 28.11 10.43 2.35
N VAL A 10 27.35 11.37 2.91
CA VAL A 10 26.27 11.05 3.84
C VAL A 10 25.21 10.34 3.01
N LEU A 11 25.03 9.04 3.27
CA LEU A 11 23.92 8.29 2.67
C LEU A 11 22.60 8.97 3.06
N PRO A 12 21.63 9.06 2.13
CA PRO A 12 20.34 9.62 2.47
C PRO A 12 19.69 8.82 3.59
N PRO A 13 18.93 9.49 4.47
CA PRO A 13 18.07 8.82 5.45
C PRO A 13 17.09 7.90 4.72
N PRO A 14 16.53 6.87 5.39
CA PRO A 14 15.50 6.02 4.79
C PRO A 14 14.36 6.87 4.21
N TRP A 15 13.93 6.53 2.99
CA TRP A 15 12.87 7.19 2.25
C TRP A 15 12.14 6.14 1.39
N SER A 16 10.86 6.36 1.13
CA SER A 16 10.11 5.55 0.16
C SER A 16 9.09 6.37 -0.61
N VAL A 17 8.76 5.93 -1.82
CA VAL A 17 7.61 6.45 -2.57
C VAL A 17 6.35 5.84 -1.97
N ILE A 18 5.48 6.68 -1.42
CA ILE A 18 4.22 6.26 -0.79
C ILE A 18 3.02 6.39 -1.74
N GLU A 19 3.15 7.17 -2.80
CA GLU A 19 2.13 7.35 -3.83
C GLU A 19 2.79 7.78 -5.15
N PHE A 20 2.34 7.19 -6.25
CA PHE A 20 2.73 7.58 -7.60
C PHE A 20 1.48 7.61 -8.49
N THR A 21 1.26 8.74 -9.14
CA THR A 21 0.19 8.90 -10.12
C THR A 21 0.73 9.51 -11.40
N PHE A 22 0.14 9.14 -12.53
CA PHE A 22 0.48 9.70 -13.83
C PHE A 22 -0.73 9.69 -14.77
N SER A 23 -0.66 10.50 -15.82
CA SER A 23 -1.72 10.67 -16.81
C SER A 23 -1.19 10.46 -18.22
N ASN A 24 -1.79 9.52 -18.95
CA ASN A 24 -1.45 9.24 -20.34
C ASN A 24 -1.99 10.30 -21.32
N LEU A 25 -2.78 11.27 -20.82
CA LEU A 25 -3.41 12.30 -21.65
C LEU A 25 -2.53 13.55 -21.81
N ASP A 26 -1.92 13.99 -20.72
CA ASP A 26 -1.12 15.21 -20.63
C ASP A 26 0.33 14.96 -20.17
N ALA A 27 0.69 13.69 -19.92
CA ALA A 27 2.01 13.30 -19.44
C ALA A 27 2.41 14.07 -18.17
N ASP A 28 1.45 14.31 -17.27
CA ASP A 28 1.70 14.78 -15.91
C ASP A 28 1.92 13.57 -15.00
N ALA A 29 2.88 13.69 -14.09
CA ALA A 29 3.19 12.70 -13.07
C ALA A 29 3.43 13.36 -11.71
N GLU A 30 2.98 12.70 -10.65
CA GLU A 30 3.21 13.09 -9.26
C GLU A 30 3.78 11.92 -8.48
N LEU A 31 4.95 12.13 -7.86
CA LEU A 31 5.55 11.20 -6.90
C LEU A 31 5.47 11.80 -5.51
N VAL A 32 4.98 11.03 -4.54
CA VAL A 32 4.98 11.42 -3.13
C VAL A 32 5.98 10.56 -2.38
N VAL A 33 7.03 11.19 -1.90
CA VAL A 33 8.10 10.56 -1.12
C VAL A 33 7.90 10.90 0.35
N MET A 34 7.98 9.90 1.21
CA MET A 34 8.01 10.08 2.66
C MET A 34 9.43 9.86 3.18
N CYS A 35 9.88 10.77 4.03
CA CYS A 35 11.14 10.63 4.76
C CYS A 35 11.02 11.34 6.12
N ASN A 36 11.24 10.61 7.22
CA ASN A 36 11.21 11.13 8.59
C ASN A 36 9.97 12.02 8.90
N HIS A 37 8.77 11.55 8.55
CA HIS A 37 7.52 12.30 8.70
C HIS A 37 7.44 13.64 7.95
N VAL A 38 8.20 13.79 6.86
CA VAL A 38 8.06 14.88 5.91
C VAL A 38 7.70 14.29 4.56
N ARG A 39 6.69 14.88 3.91
CA ARG A 39 6.26 14.51 2.56
C ARG A 39 6.90 15.43 1.54
N PHE A 40 7.53 14.85 0.54
CA PHE A 40 8.09 15.53 -0.62
C PHE A 40 7.24 15.15 -1.82
N VAL A 41 6.57 16.13 -2.42
CA VAL A 41 5.71 15.91 -3.58
C VAL A 41 6.41 16.46 -4.80
N ILE A 42 6.75 15.56 -5.71
CA ILE A 42 7.52 15.86 -6.92
C ILE A 42 6.57 15.82 -8.11
N HIS A 43 6.38 16.98 -8.72
CA HIS A 43 5.58 17.16 -9.92
C HIS A 43 6.48 17.11 -11.14
N ALA A 44 6.20 16.20 -12.06
CA ALA A 44 6.84 16.13 -13.37
C ALA A 44 5.79 16.35 -14.46
N SER A 45 6.15 17.10 -15.48
CA SER A 45 5.35 17.28 -16.69
C SER A 45 6.30 17.37 -17.87
N GLU A 46 5.82 17.06 -19.07
CA GLU A 46 6.61 17.15 -20.29
C GLU A 46 7.24 18.56 -20.47
N ASN A 47 6.52 19.61 -20.07
CA ASN A 47 6.98 21.00 -20.13
C ASN A 47 8.26 21.25 -19.31
N GLY A 48 8.43 20.54 -18.19
CA GLY A 48 9.61 20.62 -17.34
C GLY A 48 10.90 20.19 -18.04
N PHE A 49 10.79 19.42 -19.12
CA PHE A 49 11.93 18.86 -19.86
C PHE A 49 12.19 19.54 -21.21
N THR A 50 11.48 20.62 -21.54
CA THR A 50 11.60 21.34 -22.83
C THR A 50 13.02 21.80 -23.17
N SER A 51 13.86 22.03 -22.15
CA SER A 51 15.26 22.45 -22.32
C SER A 51 16.22 21.30 -22.68
N SER A 52 15.79 20.04 -22.60
CA SER A 52 16.60 18.84 -22.87
C SER A 52 15.76 17.76 -23.57
N PRO A 53 15.90 17.60 -24.90
CA PRO A 53 15.19 16.56 -25.64
C PRO A 53 15.47 15.14 -25.12
N GLN A 54 16.69 14.88 -24.66
CA GLN A 54 17.11 13.57 -24.14
C GLN A 54 16.41 13.23 -22.82
N LEU A 55 16.34 14.17 -21.88
CA LEU A 55 15.63 13.95 -20.62
C LEU A 55 14.11 13.87 -20.82
N ARG A 56 13.57 14.61 -21.80
CA ARG A 56 12.16 14.50 -22.19
C ARG A 56 11.82 13.12 -22.74
N GLU A 57 12.64 12.59 -23.65
CA GLU A 57 12.45 11.23 -24.20
C GLU A 57 12.53 10.18 -23.08
N LYS A 58 13.50 10.30 -22.18
CA LYS A 58 13.63 9.40 -21.03
C LYS A 58 12.45 9.49 -20.07
N TYR A 59 11.90 10.68 -19.84
CA TYR A 59 10.69 10.87 -19.04
C TYR A 59 9.48 10.13 -19.65
N LEU A 60 9.23 10.33 -20.94
CA LEU A 60 8.13 9.69 -21.64
C LEU A 60 8.27 8.16 -21.67
N PHE A 61 9.49 7.66 -21.87
CA PHE A 61 9.80 6.22 -21.74
C PHE A 61 9.39 5.68 -20.38
N PHE A 62 9.68 6.39 -19.28
CA PHE A 62 9.26 5.92 -17.96
C PHE A 62 7.76 6.01 -17.71
N LEU A 63 7.03 6.91 -18.38
CA LEU A 63 5.56 6.86 -18.36
C LEU A 63 5.03 5.62 -19.10
N GLU A 64 5.68 5.21 -20.19
CA GLU A 64 5.35 3.95 -20.86
C GLU A 64 5.66 2.74 -19.97
N VAL A 65 6.79 2.74 -19.24
CA VAL A 65 7.12 1.73 -18.24
C VAL A 65 6.04 1.68 -17.15
N ALA A 66 5.62 2.84 -16.64
CA ALA A 66 4.57 2.93 -15.62
C ALA A 66 3.21 2.41 -16.12
N GLU A 67 2.86 2.65 -17.39
CA GLU A 67 1.63 2.13 -17.99
C GLU A 67 1.65 0.60 -18.14
N ASN A 68 2.83 0.02 -18.43
CA ASN A 68 2.98 -1.40 -18.70
C ASN A 68 3.48 -2.22 -17.50
N TYR A 69 3.73 -1.59 -16.34
CA TYR A 69 4.38 -2.13 -15.13
C TYR A 69 5.86 -2.53 -15.32
N GLU A 70 6.19 -3.13 -16.46
CA GLU A 70 7.54 -3.43 -16.91
C GLU A 70 7.60 -3.19 -18.43
N PHE A 71 8.64 -2.48 -18.89
CA PHE A 71 8.86 -2.26 -20.31
C PHE A 71 10.36 -2.19 -20.61
N ASP A 72 10.80 -2.95 -21.61
CA ASP A 72 12.21 -3.09 -22.01
C ASP A 72 13.16 -3.46 -20.85
N GLY A 73 12.69 -4.27 -19.90
CA GLY A 73 13.43 -4.69 -18.72
C GLY A 73 13.59 -3.60 -17.65
N CYS A 74 12.92 -2.45 -17.81
CA CYS A 74 12.80 -1.41 -16.80
C CYS A 74 11.47 -1.54 -16.05
N THR A 75 11.50 -1.14 -14.79
CA THR A 75 10.37 -1.10 -13.86
C THR A 75 10.12 0.32 -13.37
N VAL A 76 9.03 0.51 -12.63
CA VAL A 76 8.72 1.80 -12.00
C VAL A 76 9.77 2.20 -10.96
N GLU A 77 10.50 1.25 -10.36
CA GLU A 77 11.60 1.55 -9.44
C GLU A 77 12.76 2.25 -10.17
N ASP A 78 13.07 1.85 -11.40
CA ASP A 78 14.07 2.53 -12.24
C ASP A 78 13.65 3.98 -12.54
N PHE A 79 12.35 4.23 -12.66
CA PHE A 79 11.82 5.59 -12.80
C PHE A 79 12.04 6.39 -11.51
N TYR A 80 11.77 5.80 -10.35
CA TYR A 80 11.99 6.46 -9.05
C TYR A 80 13.46 6.83 -8.86
N ASP A 81 14.38 5.88 -9.09
CA ASP A 81 15.83 6.10 -8.98
C ASP A 81 16.29 7.26 -9.86
N TRP A 82 15.77 7.34 -11.09
CA TRP A 82 16.11 8.42 -12.01
C TRP A 82 15.46 9.76 -11.61
N ALA A 83 14.16 9.79 -11.36
CA ALA A 83 13.40 11.02 -11.13
C ALA A 83 13.73 11.66 -9.77
N LEU A 84 14.09 10.86 -8.78
CA LEU A 84 14.34 11.29 -7.40
C LEU A 84 15.83 11.48 -7.08
N GLU A 85 16.74 11.21 -8.01
CA GLU A 85 18.17 11.55 -7.88
C GLU A 85 18.41 12.98 -7.33
N PRO A 86 17.78 14.06 -7.88
CA PRO A 86 17.99 15.41 -7.35
C PRO A 86 17.34 15.68 -5.99
N LEU A 87 16.49 14.76 -5.49
CA LEU A 87 15.89 14.85 -4.15
C LEU A 87 16.86 14.38 -3.07
N LEU A 88 17.76 13.43 -3.36
CA LEU A 88 18.63 12.80 -2.36
C LEU A 88 19.45 13.80 -1.53
N PRO A 89 20.08 14.86 -2.11
CA PRO A 89 20.78 15.86 -1.32
C PRO A 89 19.86 16.66 -0.39
N VAL A 90 18.62 16.93 -0.83
CA VAL A 90 17.60 17.64 -0.05
C VAL A 90 17.19 16.83 1.17
N LEU A 91 17.05 15.50 1.02
CA LEU A 91 16.77 14.60 2.14
C LEU A 91 17.89 14.68 3.18
N CYS A 92 19.16 14.59 2.76
CA CYS A 92 20.30 14.67 3.68
C CYS A 92 20.36 15.98 4.48
N GLU A 93 20.04 17.12 3.84
CA GLU A 93 20.10 18.44 4.48
C GLU A 93 18.97 18.68 5.49
N GLN A 94 17.81 18.07 5.27
CA GLN A 94 16.58 18.43 5.99
C GLN A 94 16.22 17.49 7.14
N THR A 95 16.89 16.35 7.31
CA THR A 95 16.50 15.34 8.30
C THR A 95 17.05 15.52 9.72
N HIS A 96 17.21 16.77 10.18
CA HIS A 96 17.73 17.06 11.51
C HIS A 96 16.70 17.03 12.66
N VAL A 97 15.50 16.48 12.47
CA VAL A 97 14.44 16.53 13.49
C VAL A 97 14.14 15.15 14.05
N SER A 98 14.81 14.77 15.13
CA SER A 98 14.32 13.71 16.01
C SER A 98 13.12 14.25 16.79
N LYS A 99 11.91 13.77 16.48
CA LYS A 99 10.77 14.02 17.38
C LYS A 99 11.04 13.32 18.71
N THR A 100 10.99 14.08 19.80
CA THR A 100 10.99 13.53 21.16
C THR A 100 9.55 13.23 21.58
N GLY A 101 9.17 11.95 21.63
CA GLY A 101 7.84 11.49 22.04
C GLY A 101 7.33 10.30 21.23
N THR A 102 6.24 9.69 21.66
CA THR A 102 5.57 8.59 20.94
C THR A 102 4.93 9.15 19.66
N ALA A 103 5.36 8.67 18.50
CA ALA A 103 4.77 9.05 17.23
C ALA A 103 3.36 8.48 17.09
N THR A 104 2.48 9.23 16.43
CA THR A 104 1.08 8.86 16.20
C THR A 104 0.76 8.89 14.72
N LEU A 105 -0.37 8.30 14.34
CA LEU A 105 -0.83 8.32 12.96
C LEU A 105 -1.14 9.76 12.48
N HIS A 106 -1.42 10.68 13.42
CA HIS A 106 -1.51 12.12 13.14
C HIS A 106 -0.20 12.66 12.53
N ASP A 107 0.96 12.24 13.03
CA ASP A 107 2.26 12.71 12.56
C ASP A 107 2.53 12.29 11.12
N PHE A 108 1.99 11.15 10.69
CA PHE A 108 2.03 10.68 9.31
C PHE A 108 1.02 11.42 8.42
N LEU A 109 -0.27 11.42 8.79
CA LEU A 109 -1.34 11.97 7.95
C LEU A 109 -1.21 13.49 7.74
N TYR A 110 -0.73 14.20 8.77
CA TYR A 110 -0.54 15.65 8.76
C TYR A 110 0.94 16.05 8.64
N ALA A 111 1.80 15.14 8.18
CA ALA A 111 3.20 15.40 7.89
C ALA A 111 3.36 16.69 7.05
N PRO A 112 4.33 17.58 7.39
CA PRO A 112 4.64 18.74 6.56
C PRO A 112 4.91 18.35 5.11
N ILE A 113 4.45 19.18 4.18
CA ILE A 113 4.58 18.94 2.75
C ILE A 113 5.55 19.96 2.15
N GLN A 114 6.51 19.47 1.36
CA GLN A 114 7.36 20.26 0.49
C GLN A 114 7.10 19.85 -0.95
N GLU A 115 6.80 20.82 -1.80
CA GLU A 115 6.49 20.56 -3.20
C GLU A 115 7.61 21.04 -4.11
N TYR A 116 7.92 20.23 -5.11
CA TYR A 116 8.93 20.53 -6.10
C TYR A 116 8.40 20.23 -7.50
N THR A 117 8.93 20.94 -8.48
CA THR A 117 8.81 20.61 -9.90
C THR A 117 10.13 20.01 -10.37
N LEU A 118 10.06 18.83 -10.98
CA LEU A 118 11.19 18.20 -11.64
C LEU A 118 11.37 18.82 -13.03
N GLU A 119 12.56 19.33 -13.30
CA GLU A 119 12.86 20.01 -14.55
C GLU A 119 14.24 19.62 -15.09
N ALA A 120 14.41 19.83 -16.39
CA ALA A 120 15.72 19.79 -17.04
C ALA A 120 16.38 21.18 -17.00
N LYS A 121 17.67 21.22 -16.66
CA LYS A 121 18.53 22.40 -16.82
C LYS A 121 19.92 21.96 -17.25
N SER A 122 20.34 22.38 -18.45
CA SER A 122 21.65 22.02 -19.00
C SER A 122 21.88 20.49 -19.00
N ASP A 123 20.88 19.75 -19.49
CA ASP A 123 20.87 18.27 -19.55
C ASP A 123 21.06 17.56 -18.20
N LYS A 124 20.69 18.23 -17.10
CA LYS A 124 20.64 17.66 -15.75
C LYS A 124 19.26 17.83 -15.14
N LEU A 125 18.85 16.85 -14.34
CA LEU A 125 17.66 16.93 -13.51
C LEU A 125 17.88 17.91 -12.36
N VAL A 126 16.89 18.78 -12.14
CA VAL A 126 16.89 19.73 -11.02
C VAL A 126 15.50 19.79 -10.41
N LEU A 127 15.43 19.92 -9.09
CA LEU A 127 14.20 20.24 -8.38
C LEU A 127 14.05 21.75 -8.20
N ARG A 128 12.88 22.27 -8.54
CA ARG A 128 12.50 23.67 -8.25
C ARG A 128 11.42 23.72 -7.19
N PRO A 129 11.62 24.41 -6.07
CA PRO A 129 10.59 24.58 -5.05
C PRO A 129 9.32 25.21 -5.63
N ARG A 130 8.17 24.64 -5.31
CA ARG A 130 6.85 25.10 -5.70
C ARG A 130 6.09 25.60 -4.47
N LYS A 131 5.20 26.57 -4.66
CA LYS A 131 4.24 26.93 -3.60
C LYS A 131 3.23 25.79 -3.45
N GLY A 132 3.08 25.28 -2.23
CA GLY A 132 2.20 24.16 -1.95
C GLY A 132 0.75 24.43 -2.37
N HIS A 133 0.12 23.43 -2.97
CA HIS A 133 -1.29 23.45 -3.33
C HIS A 133 -2.16 22.99 -2.16
N ALA A 134 -3.35 23.59 -2.02
CA ALA A 134 -4.27 23.23 -0.94
C ALA A 134 -4.79 21.79 -1.09
N GLU A 135 -4.89 21.29 -2.31
CA GLU A 135 -5.38 19.94 -2.61
C GLU A 135 -4.40 18.84 -2.20
N THR A 136 -3.09 19.10 -2.24
CA THR A 136 -2.04 18.18 -1.79
C THR A 136 -2.21 17.81 -0.31
N ARG A 137 -2.78 18.72 0.50
CA ARG A 137 -3.09 18.48 1.91
C ARG A 137 -4.28 17.54 2.12
N LEU A 138 -5.07 17.31 1.07
CA LEU A 138 -6.26 16.46 1.07
C LEU A 138 -6.01 15.13 0.35
N MET A 139 -4.74 14.73 0.18
CA MET A 139 -4.35 13.49 -0.51
C MET A 139 -4.88 12.23 0.18
N PHE A 140 -5.07 12.28 1.51
CA PHE A 140 -5.59 11.18 2.29
C PHE A 140 -7.00 11.46 2.77
N GLY A 141 -7.77 10.38 2.83
CA GLY A 141 -9.07 10.34 3.43
C GLY A 141 -10.22 10.49 2.44
N VAL A 142 -11.33 9.86 2.81
CA VAL A 142 -12.58 9.92 2.09
C VAL A 142 -13.54 10.81 2.89
N SER A 143 -13.88 11.97 2.34
CA SER A 143 -14.89 12.84 2.92
C SER A 143 -16.29 12.32 2.59
N GLN A 144 -16.93 11.64 3.53
CA GLN A 144 -18.40 11.51 3.60
C GLN A 144 -18.88 10.77 4.85
N ALA A 145 -19.88 11.35 5.51
CA ALA A 145 -20.63 10.70 6.58
C ALA A 145 -21.67 9.72 5.99
N ASP A 146 -21.23 8.55 5.50
CA ASP A 146 -22.17 7.43 5.34
C ASP A 146 -22.56 6.94 6.75
N SER A 147 -23.86 6.71 6.95
CA SER A 147 -24.44 6.01 8.09
C SER A 147 -23.67 4.75 8.50
N LYS A 148 -23.07 4.03 7.54
CA LYS A 148 -22.27 2.82 7.81
C LYS A 148 -21.02 3.08 8.64
N CYS A 149 -20.39 4.25 8.48
CA CYS A 149 -19.20 4.61 9.26
C CYS A 149 -19.51 4.83 10.75
N GLN A 150 -20.79 4.98 11.11
CA GLN A 150 -21.24 5.12 12.50
C GLN A 150 -21.38 3.76 13.20
N LEU A 151 -21.44 2.65 12.45
CA LEU A 151 -21.57 1.30 13.01
C LEU A 151 -20.25 0.76 13.59
N TRP A 152 -19.13 1.40 13.25
CA TRP A 152 -17.78 0.99 13.62
C TRP A 152 -17.16 1.96 14.61
N PRO A 153 -16.36 1.46 15.57
CA PRO A 153 -15.53 2.32 16.42
C PRO A 153 -14.71 3.29 15.56
N GLY A 154 -14.67 4.55 15.98
CA GLY A 154 -13.89 5.58 15.31
C GLY A 154 -12.79 6.07 16.24
N TYR A 155 -11.60 6.24 15.69
CA TYR A 155 -10.43 6.72 16.40
C TYR A 155 -9.87 7.95 15.69
N LEU A 156 -9.48 8.96 16.47
CA LEU A 156 -8.75 10.10 15.96
C LEU A 156 -7.33 9.66 15.58
N PRO A 157 -6.71 10.22 14.53
CA PRO A 157 -5.32 9.94 14.19
C PRO A 157 -4.32 10.10 15.35
N SER A 158 -4.59 11.02 16.28
CA SER A 158 -3.74 11.28 17.44
C SER A 158 -3.88 10.24 18.55
N GLU A 159 -4.92 9.42 18.52
CA GLU A 159 -5.15 8.32 19.48
C GLU A 159 -4.43 7.03 19.05
N ILE A 160 -4.03 6.95 17.79
CA ILE A 160 -3.38 5.77 17.21
C ILE A 160 -1.88 5.94 17.27
N GLN A 161 -1.20 5.13 18.07
CA GLN A 161 0.25 5.15 18.18
C GLN A 161 0.88 4.40 17.00
N LEU A 162 2.00 4.92 16.52
CA LEU A 162 2.88 4.20 15.60
C LEU A 162 3.76 3.25 16.41
N ASP A 163 4.08 2.10 15.83
CA ASP A 163 5.04 1.19 16.43
C ASP A 163 6.44 1.85 16.51
N GLU A 164 7.21 1.58 17.56
CA GLU A 164 8.57 2.10 17.70
C GLU A 164 9.49 1.55 16.60
N GLU A 165 9.17 0.35 16.09
CA GLU A 165 9.83 -0.28 14.94
C GLU A 165 9.27 0.19 13.58
N ALA A 166 8.28 1.09 13.57
CA ALA A 166 7.70 1.58 12.32
C ALA A 166 8.74 2.40 11.54
N ALA A 167 8.91 2.04 10.27
CA ALA A 167 9.75 2.78 9.35
C ALA A 167 9.06 4.13 9.03
N TYR A 168 9.61 5.24 9.53
CA TYR A 168 9.03 6.61 9.43
C TYR A 168 9.10 7.23 8.03
N ASP A 169 9.57 6.44 7.07
CA ASP A 169 9.77 6.72 5.67
C ASP A 169 8.72 6.06 4.77
N SER A 170 7.78 5.29 5.34
CA SER A 170 6.77 4.55 4.60
C SER A 170 5.36 4.74 5.18
N ILE A 171 4.34 4.19 4.51
CA ILE A 171 2.98 4.16 5.04
C ILE A 171 2.95 3.23 6.27
N PRO A 172 2.59 3.72 7.48
CA PRO A 172 2.51 2.87 8.65
C PRO A 172 1.48 1.76 8.43
N ARG A 173 1.91 0.51 8.44
CA ARG A 173 1.00 -0.65 8.30
C ARG A 173 0.62 -1.26 9.64
N ARG A 174 1.46 -1.13 10.65
CA ARG A 174 1.25 -1.64 12.00
C ARG A 174 1.08 -0.47 12.95
N VAL A 175 -0.02 -0.46 13.69
CA VAL A 175 -0.36 0.63 14.63
C VAL A 175 -0.95 0.05 15.92
N ILE A 176 -0.89 0.84 17.00
CA ILE A 176 -1.34 0.43 18.33
C ILE A 176 -2.55 1.30 18.72
N LEU A 177 -3.65 0.64 19.07
CA LEU A 177 -4.90 1.25 19.51
C LEU A 177 -4.81 1.70 20.98
N PRO A 178 -5.69 2.61 21.46
CA PRO A 178 -5.67 3.08 22.85
C PRO A 178 -5.78 2.00 23.92
N ASP A 179 -6.38 0.85 23.59
CA ASP A 179 -6.52 -0.30 24.49
C ASP A 179 -5.32 -1.28 24.44
N GLY A 180 -4.27 -0.93 23.67
CA GLY A 180 -3.08 -1.76 23.45
C GLY A 180 -3.23 -2.79 22.32
N THR A 181 -4.38 -2.87 21.66
CA THR A 181 -4.59 -3.78 20.53
C THR A 181 -3.73 -3.36 19.34
N VAL A 182 -2.94 -4.30 18.80
CA VAL A 182 -2.20 -4.08 17.54
C VAL A 182 -3.13 -4.28 16.35
N ALA A 183 -3.12 -3.32 15.43
CA ALA A 183 -3.95 -3.32 14.23
C ALA A 183 -3.12 -3.12 12.96
N PHE A 184 -3.63 -3.64 11.85
CA PHE A 184 -3.14 -3.31 10.51
C PHE A 184 -3.87 -2.07 9.99
N PHE A 185 -3.14 -1.01 9.62
CA PHE A 185 -3.70 0.20 9.05
C PHE A 185 -3.74 0.13 7.51
N LYS A 186 -4.96 0.09 6.97
CA LYS A 186 -5.22 0.21 5.52
C LYS A 186 -5.62 1.65 5.22
N LEU A 187 -4.64 2.45 4.78
CA LEU A 187 -4.81 3.84 4.35
C LEU A 187 -5.86 3.94 3.22
N MET A 188 -6.66 5.00 3.27
CA MET A 188 -7.59 5.39 2.21
C MET A 188 -7.14 6.71 1.61
N GLY A 189 -6.94 6.72 0.30
CA GLY A 189 -6.60 7.89 -0.49
C GLY A 189 -7.82 8.74 -0.82
N ARG A 190 -7.54 9.94 -1.34
CA ARG A 190 -8.57 10.79 -1.93
C ARG A 190 -9.19 10.09 -3.14
N GLY A 191 -10.51 9.98 -3.16
CA GLY A 191 -11.23 9.33 -4.27
C GLY A 191 -11.60 7.87 -4.02
N ASP A 192 -11.09 7.26 -2.94
CA ASP A 192 -11.34 5.85 -2.58
C ASP A 192 -12.74 5.58 -2.05
N LYS A 193 -13.70 6.49 -2.24
CA LYS A 193 -15.07 6.34 -1.72
C LYS A 193 -15.69 5.01 -2.12
N SER A 194 -15.57 4.61 -3.40
CA SER A 194 -16.14 3.35 -3.85
C SER A 194 -15.43 2.12 -3.26
N ILE A 195 -14.15 2.24 -2.95
CA ILE A 195 -13.34 1.18 -2.33
C ILE A 195 -13.77 1.04 -0.86
N LEU A 196 -13.78 2.15 -0.13
CA LEU A 196 -14.26 2.22 1.25
C LEU A 196 -15.68 1.65 1.38
N ASP A 197 -16.61 2.03 0.50
CA ASP A 197 -17.98 1.54 0.52
C ASP A 197 -18.08 0.03 0.28
N LYS A 198 -17.19 -0.56 -0.53
CA LYS A 198 -17.14 -2.02 -0.76
C LYS A 198 -16.59 -2.74 0.48
N GLU A 199 -15.47 -2.26 1.00
CA GLU A 199 -14.82 -2.80 2.20
C GLU A 199 -15.78 -2.83 3.40
N LEU A 200 -16.39 -1.69 3.72
CA LEU A 200 -17.32 -1.57 4.84
C LEU A 200 -18.50 -2.55 4.69
N ARG A 201 -19.03 -2.72 3.48
CA ARG A 201 -20.12 -3.68 3.21
C ARG A 201 -19.68 -5.13 3.45
N SER A 202 -18.47 -5.49 3.06
CA SER A 202 -17.96 -6.85 3.26
C SER A 202 -17.74 -7.17 4.73
N TYR A 203 -17.12 -6.25 5.47
CA TYR A 203 -16.91 -6.43 6.91
C TYR A 203 -18.20 -6.37 7.72
N GLU A 204 -19.19 -5.57 7.30
CA GLU A 204 -20.51 -5.56 7.91
C GLU A 204 -21.23 -6.91 7.75
N LYS A 205 -21.20 -7.48 6.53
CA LYS A 205 -21.72 -8.83 6.29
C LYS A 205 -21.00 -9.86 7.17
N ALA A 206 -19.67 -9.81 7.24
CA ALA A 206 -18.88 -10.74 8.06
C ALA A 206 -19.28 -10.64 9.53
N ARG A 207 -19.37 -9.43 10.09
CA ARG A 207 -19.79 -9.18 11.47
C ARG A 207 -21.20 -9.72 11.77
N ASN A 208 -22.13 -9.60 10.83
CA ASN A 208 -23.53 -10.00 11.01
C ASN A 208 -23.81 -11.46 10.64
N SER A 209 -22.85 -12.17 10.05
CA SER A 209 -23.01 -13.54 9.55
C SER A 209 -23.01 -14.62 10.64
N GLY A 210 -22.57 -14.29 11.87
CA GLY A 210 -22.33 -15.27 12.92
C GLY A 210 -21.06 -16.11 12.72
N LEU A 211 -20.18 -15.72 11.79
CA LEU A 211 -18.91 -16.40 11.54
C LEU A 211 -18.10 -16.52 12.85
N PRO A 212 -17.66 -17.73 13.25
CA PRO A 212 -16.91 -17.92 14.48
C PRO A 212 -15.64 -17.07 14.53
N SER A 213 -15.28 -16.56 15.71
CA SER A 213 -14.03 -15.80 15.91
C SER A 213 -12.77 -16.63 15.65
N SER A 214 -12.86 -17.95 15.75
CA SER A 214 -11.77 -18.90 15.46
C SER A 214 -11.41 -18.99 13.97
N VAL A 215 -12.28 -18.54 13.07
CA VAL A 215 -11.99 -18.51 11.63
C VAL A 215 -10.92 -17.45 11.37
N ARG A 216 -9.79 -17.87 10.78
CA ARG A 216 -8.59 -17.03 10.56
C ARG A 216 -8.77 -16.11 9.34
N ILE A 217 -9.53 -15.05 9.57
CA ILE A 217 -9.71 -13.96 8.62
C ILE A 217 -9.30 -12.63 9.22
N SER A 218 -8.87 -11.70 8.36
CA SER A 218 -8.74 -10.30 8.76
C SER A 218 -10.14 -9.69 9.02
N ARG A 219 -10.33 -9.06 10.18
CA ARG A 219 -11.59 -8.41 10.58
C ARG A 219 -11.39 -6.91 10.78
N LEU A 220 -12.43 -6.14 10.50
CA LEU A 220 -12.46 -4.71 10.80
C LEU A 220 -12.64 -4.46 12.31
N LEU A 221 -11.69 -3.77 12.91
CA LEU A 221 -11.67 -3.36 14.32
C LEU A 221 -12.26 -1.96 14.50
N GLY A 222 -12.04 -1.08 13.53
CA GLY A 222 -12.55 0.30 13.55
C GLY A 222 -12.05 1.13 12.39
N LEU A 223 -12.31 2.43 12.46
CA LEU A 223 -11.98 3.41 11.43
C LEU A 223 -11.11 4.51 12.03
N VAL A 224 -10.12 4.96 11.27
CA VAL A 224 -9.40 6.21 11.58
C VAL A 224 -10.16 7.35 10.93
N LYS A 225 -10.67 8.30 11.72
CA LYS A 225 -11.46 9.43 11.20
C LYS A 225 -11.25 10.72 11.98
N ASP A 226 -11.40 11.87 11.32
CA ASP A 226 -11.40 13.17 12.01
C ASP A 226 -12.78 13.53 12.60
N GLU A 227 -12.86 14.66 13.29
CA GLU A 227 -14.10 15.21 13.86
C GLU A 227 -15.13 15.60 12.80
N ARG A 228 -14.70 15.77 11.54
CA ARG A 228 -15.57 16.09 10.40
C ARG A 228 -16.14 14.83 9.74
N GLY A 229 -15.69 13.64 10.17
CA GLY A 229 -16.10 12.35 9.62
C GLY A 229 -15.33 11.94 8.36
N THR A 230 -14.22 12.59 8.03
CA THR A 230 -13.30 12.12 6.98
C THR A 230 -12.66 10.81 7.45
N VAL A 231 -12.80 9.74 6.67
CA VAL A 231 -12.20 8.43 7.01
C VAL A 231 -10.84 8.32 6.33
N PHE A 232 -9.77 8.26 7.11
CA PHE A 232 -8.39 8.12 6.62
C PHE A 232 -7.97 6.67 6.41
N GLY A 233 -8.66 5.71 7.03
CA GLY A 233 -8.34 4.30 6.80
C GLY A 233 -9.09 3.33 7.70
N LEU A 234 -8.90 2.05 7.39
CA LEU A 234 -9.44 0.92 8.14
C LEU A 234 -8.40 0.38 9.12
N LEU A 235 -8.86 0.02 10.31
CA LEU A 235 -8.07 -0.71 11.30
C LEU A 235 -8.48 -2.18 11.24
N LEU A 236 -7.61 -3.03 10.69
CA LEU A 236 -7.88 -4.44 10.48
C LEU A 236 -7.11 -5.30 11.50
N THR A 237 -7.51 -6.57 11.66
CA THR A 237 -6.74 -7.54 12.44
C THR A 237 -5.30 -7.59 11.95
N HIS A 238 -4.35 -7.31 12.84
CA HIS A 238 -2.93 -7.49 12.55
C HIS A 238 -2.57 -8.98 12.54
N ILE A 239 -1.89 -9.43 11.49
CA ILE A 239 -1.40 -10.81 11.34
C ILE A 239 0.12 -10.72 11.27
N ASP A 240 0.80 -11.28 12.26
CA ASP A 240 2.26 -11.30 12.32
C ASP A 240 2.82 -12.35 11.35
N CYS A 241 3.03 -11.92 10.11
CA CYS A 241 3.48 -12.74 8.99
C CYS A 241 4.83 -12.30 8.43
N GLN A 242 5.42 -11.21 8.92
CA GLN A 242 6.65 -10.62 8.38
C GLN A 242 6.63 -10.43 6.85
N GLY A 243 5.45 -10.09 6.29
CA GLY A 243 5.25 -9.92 4.85
C GLY A 243 5.15 -11.24 4.05
N GLN A 244 5.13 -12.39 4.71
CA GLN A 244 5.04 -13.69 4.06
C GLN A 244 3.62 -13.97 3.56
N THR A 245 3.43 -13.87 2.24
CA THR A 245 2.25 -14.40 1.55
C THR A 245 2.43 -15.89 1.23
N LEU A 246 1.33 -16.57 0.89
CA LEU A 246 1.39 -17.93 0.38
C LEU A 246 2.22 -18.02 -0.91
N THR A 247 2.15 -17.01 -1.78
CA THR A 247 2.98 -16.90 -2.99
C THR A 247 4.46 -16.98 -2.64
N CYS A 248 4.93 -16.06 -1.78
CA CYS A 248 6.33 -15.98 -1.35
C CYS A 248 6.79 -17.29 -0.70
N ALA A 249 5.96 -17.90 0.14
CA ALA A 249 6.28 -19.14 0.82
C ALA A 249 6.42 -20.33 -0.16
N VAL A 250 5.53 -20.44 -1.14
CA VAL A 250 5.61 -21.49 -2.17
C VAL A 250 6.82 -21.32 -3.08
N GLU A 251 7.09 -20.10 -3.53
CA GLU A 251 8.25 -19.76 -4.36
C GLU A 251 9.59 -19.97 -3.64
N SER A 252 9.60 -19.81 -2.31
CA SER A 252 10.75 -20.12 -1.45
C SER A 252 10.90 -21.62 -1.13
N ASP A 253 10.25 -22.47 -1.91
CA ASP A 253 10.25 -23.93 -1.78
C ASP A 253 9.83 -24.45 -0.39
N ALA A 254 8.73 -23.89 0.16
CA ALA A 254 8.22 -24.35 1.46
C ALA A 254 7.99 -25.87 1.50
N PRO A 255 8.31 -26.55 2.61
CA PRO A 255 8.12 -27.99 2.76
C PRO A 255 6.71 -28.50 2.43
N GLY A 256 6.63 -29.64 1.75
CA GLY A 256 5.34 -30.22 1.32
C GLY A 256 4.34 -30.51 2.45
N PHE A 257 4.78 -30.70 3.69
CA PHE A 257 3.85 -30.86 4.82
C PHE A 257 3.16 -29.55 5.21
N LEU A 258 3.85 -28.41 5.15
CA LEU A 258 3.28 -27.08 5.39
C LEU A 258 2.32 -26.70 4.26
N ARG A 259 2.71 -26.94 3.01
CA ARG A 259 1.83 -26.75 1.85
C ARG A 259 0.49 -27.48 2.00
N ARG A 260 0.50 -28.74 2.43
CA ARG A 260 -0.74 -29.51 2.72
C ARG A 260 -1.55 -28.94 3.88
N GLN A 261 -0.88 -28.44 4.92
CA GLN A 261 -1.55 -27.77 6.03
C GLN A 261 -2.25 -26.51 5.53
N TRP A 262 -1.56 -25.63 4.79
CA TRP A 262 -2.13 -24.39 4.26
C TRP A 262 -3.31 -24.66 3.33
N ILE A 263 -3.19 -25.63 2.42
CA ILE A 263 -4.32 -26.07 1.57
C ILE A 263 -5.53 -26.42 2.43
N THR A 264 -5.34 -27.20 3.50
CA THR A 264 -6.42 -27.61 4.40
C THR A 264 -7.05 -26.41 5.11
N GLU A 265 -6.24 -25.52 5.65
CA GLU A 265 -6.69 -24.35 6.41
C GLU A 265 -7.42 -23.31 5.53
N ILE A 266 -6.89 -23.04 4.33
CA ILE A 266 -7.52 -22.15 3.35
C ILE A 266 -8.86 -22.73 2.92
N THR A 267 -8.88 -24.03 2.57
CA THR A 267 -10.09 -24.73 2.16
C THR A 267 -11.17 -24.66 3.24
N GLN A 268 -10.82 -24.98 4.49
CA GLN A 268 -11.74 -24.90 5.62
C GLN A 268 -12.25 -23.47 5.84
N THR A 269 -11.38 -22.47 5.73
CA THR A 269 -11.75 -21.06 5.89
C THR A 269 -12.75 -20.64 4.81
N VAL A 270 -12.48 -20.93 3.54
CA VAL A 270 -13.36 -20.58 2.41
C VAL A 270 -14.71 -21.29 2.52
N PHE A 271 -14.74 -22.58 2.84
CA PHE A 271 -16.01 -23.28 3.06
C PHE A 271 -16.80 -22.69 4.23
N CYS A 272 -16.13 -22.34 5.33
CA CYS A 272 -16.79 -21.72 6.48
C CYS A 272 -17.37 -20.35 6.11
N LEU A 273 -16.66 -19.53 5.34
CA LEU A 273 -17.18 -18.27 4.80
C LEU A 273 -18.47 -18.50 4.01
N HIS A 274 -18.46 -19.45 3.06
CA HIS A 274 -19.62 -19.74 2.21
C HIS A 274 -20.81 -20.27 3.00
N GLN A 275 -20.58 -21.10 4.02
CA GLN A 275 -21.64 -21.60 4.92
C GLN A 275 -22.36 -20.46 5.66
N HIS A 276 -21.65 -19.36 5.92
CA HIS A 276 -22.21 -18.17 6.58
C HIS A 276 -22.66 -17.09 5.57
N GLY A 277 -22.80 -17.45 4.30
CA GLY A 277 -23.27 -16.54 3.24
C GLY A 277 -22.29 -15.44 2.87
N LEU A 278 -21.00 -15.61 3.21
CA LEU A 278 -19.93 -14.71 2.85
C LEU A 278 -19.25 -15.19 1.57
N VAL A 279 -18.65 -14.25 0.84
CA VAL A 279 -17.84 -14.50 -0.35
C VAL A 279 -16.50 -13.82 -0.10
N TRP A 280 -15.41 -14.51 -0.42
CA TRP A 280 -14.05 -13.95 -0.31
C TRP A 280 -13.86 -12.86 -1.38
N GLY A 281 -14.15 -13.16 -2.64
CA GLY A 281 -14.35 -12.16 -3.69
C GLY A 281 -13.10 -11.69 -4.43
N ASP A 282 -11.91 -11.83 -3.85
CA ASP A 282 -10.61 -11.68 -4.54
C ASP A 282 -9.66 -12.82 -4.13
N ALA A 283 -10.09 -14.06 -4.38
CA ALA A 283 -9.34 -15.26 -4.01
C ALA A 283 -8.07 -15.41 -4.87
N LYS A 284 -6.90 -15.31 -4.23
CA LYS A 284 -5.55 -15.50 -4.79
C LYS A 284 -4.56 -15.80 -3.67
N PRO A 285 -3.40 -16.43 -3.95
CA PRO A 285 -2.40 -16.76 -2.93
C PRO A 285 -1.80 -15.52 -2.26
N ASP A 286 -1.73 -14.37 -2.95
CA ASP A 286 -1.24 -13.11 -2.37
C ASP A 286 -2.15 -12.57 -1.26
N ASN A 287 -3.44 -12.95 -1.30
CA ASN A 287 -4.43 -12.64 -0.27
C ASN A 287 -4.50 -13.71 0.83
N VAL A 288 -3.48 -14.58 0.93
CA VAL A 288 -3.28 -15.52 2.02
C VAL A 288 -1.96 -15.21 2.71
N LEU A 289 -2.02 -14.85 4.00
CA LEU A 289 -0.83 -14.61 4.81
C LEU A 289 -0.46 -15.86 5.61
N ILE A 290 0.83 -16.11 5.77
CA ILE A 290 1.35 -17.19 6.63
C ILE A 290 1.91 -16.55 7.90
N ASP A 291 1.28 -16.83 9.04
CA ASP A 291 1.72 -16.26 10.32
C ASP A 291 3.00 -16.94 10.86
N GLY A 292 3.60 -16.36 11.91
CA GLY A 292 4.80 -16.91 12.56
C GLY A 292 4.64 -18.33 13.11
N ASN A 293 3.41 -18.82 13.29
CA ASN A 293 3.09 -20.19 13.69
C ASN A 293 2.78 -21.10 12.49
N GLN A 294 3.07 -20.65 11.27
CA GLN A 294 2.84 -21.34 10.01
C GLN A 294 1.37 -21.62 9.71
N ASN A 295 0.46 -20.80 10.21
CA ASN A 295 -0.96 -20.88 9.89
C ASN A 295 -1.33 -19.96 8.74
N ALA A 296 -2.22 -20.42 7.86
CA ALA A 296 -2.80 -19.62 6.80
C ALA A 296 -3.94 -18.73 7.32
N TRP A 297 -3.92 -17.46 6.92
CA TRP A 297 -4.95 -16.46 7.16
C TRP A 297 -5.49 -15.91 5.84
N VAL A 298 -6.80 -15.88 5.68
CA VAL A 298 -7.46 -15.31 4.50
C VAL A 298 -7.72 -13.81 4.72
N ILE A 299 -7.22 -12.97 3.83
CA ILE A 299 -7.35 -11.51 3.92
C ILE A 299 -8.03 -10.93 2.68
N ASP A 300 -8.26 -9.62 2.73
CA ASP A 300 -8.82 -8.77 1.67
C ASP A 300 -10.22 -9.17 1.18
N PHE A 301 -11.23 -8.54 1.79
CA PHE A 301 -12.65 -8.74 1.47
C PHE A 301 -13.26 -7.55 0.72
N GLY A 302 -12.45 -6.55 0.33
CA GLY A 302 -12.89 -5.40 -0.46
C GLY A 302 -13.39 -5.78 -1.86
N GLY A 303 -13.10 -7.03 -2.26
CA GLY A 303 -13.34 -7.57 -3.58
C GLY A 303 -12.35 -7.03 -4.58
N GLY A 304 -12.36 -7.60 -5.78
CA GLY A 304 -11.39 -7.27 -6.80
C GLY A 304 -11.58 -8.15 -8.01
N TYR A 305 -10.75 -7.92 -9.01
CA TYR A 305 -10.57 -8.86 -10.09
C TYR A 305 -9.08 -8.93 -10.38
N THR A 306 -8.51 -10.10 -10.09
CA THR A 306 -7.14 -10.41 -10.48
C THR A 306 -7.21 -11.37 -11.67
N GLU A 307 -6.64 -10.96 -12.80
CA GLU A 307 -6.55 -11.80 -13.98
C GLU A 307 -5.77 -13.09 -13.67
N GLY A 308 -6.11 -14.19 -14.35
CA GLY A 308 -5.48 -15.50 -14.12
C GLY A 308 -6.13 -16.33 -13.00
N TRP A 309 -6.70 -15.71 -11.97
CA TRP A 309 -7.27 -16.46 -10.83
C TRP A 309 -8.75 -16.83 -11.01
N VAL A 310 -9.60 -15.85 -11.31
CA VAL A 310 -11.05 -16.05 -11.46
C VAL A 310 -11.48 -15.52 -12.83
N PRO A 311 -12.35 -16.22 -13.59
CA PRO A 311 -12.98 -15.62 -14.77
C PRO A 311 -13.77 -14.36 -14.40
N LYS A 312 -13.67 -13.29 -15.19
CA LYS A 312 -14.29 -11.99 -14.86
C LYS A 312 -15.79 -12.05 -14.58
N ASN A 313 -16.52 -12.94 -15.25
CA ASN A 313 -17.95 -13.16 -15.05
C ASN A 313 -18.30 -13.90 -13.74
N LEU A 314 -17.31 -14.46 -13.03
CA LEU A 314 -17.45 -15.16 -11.75
C LEU A 314 -16.87 -14.37 -10.57
N ALA A 315 -16.24 -13.21 -10.81
CA ALA A 315 -15.65 -12.38 -9.76
C ALA A 315 -16.69 -11.98 -8.71
N GLY A 316 -16.32 -12.02 -7.43
CA GLY A 316 -17.24 -11.69 -6.34
C GLY A 316 -18.37 -12.70 -6.12
N THR A 317 -18.21 -13.96 -6.54
CA THR A 317 -19.21 -15.03 -6.32
C THR A 317 -18.61 -16.25 -5.63
N VAL A 318 -19.46 -17.04 -4.95
CA VAL A 318 -19.09 -18.35 -4.37
C VAL A 318 -18.44 -19.26 -5.41
N LYS A 319 -18.97 -19.30 -6.63
CA LYS A 319 -18.40 -20.11 -7.72
C LYS A 319 -17.03 -19.61 -8.14
N GLY A 320 -16.82 -18.29 -8.14
CA GLY A 320 -15.52 -17.66 -8.37
C GLY A 320 -14.50 -18.08 -7.33
N ASP A 321 -14.85 -17.98 -6.05
CA ASP A 321 -13.99 -18.40 -4.93
C ASP A 321 -13.59 -19.87 -5.03
N LEU A 322 -14.53 -20.77 -5.34
CA LEU A 322 -14.23 -22.21 -5.49
C LEU A 322 -13.34 -22.49 -6.72
N THR A 323 -13.51 -21.70 -7.79
CA THR A 323 -12.65 -21.79 -8.99
C THR A 323 -11.22 -21.37 -8.65
N ALA A 324 -11.04 -20.23 -7.97
CA ALA A 324 -9.74 -19.78 -7.51
C ALA A 324 -9.12 -20.75 -6.49
N LEU A 325 -9.91 -21.28 -5.54
CA LEU A 325 -9.44 -22.24 -4.56
C LEU A 325 -8.83 -23.48 -5.22
N THR A 326 -9.48 -24.00 -6.26
CA THR A 326 -8.92 -25.13 -7.04
C THR A 326 -7.55 -24.79 -7.61
N LYS A 327 -7.41 -23.60 -8.23
CA LYS A 327 -6.13 -23.14 -8.77
C LYS A 327 -5.07 -22.91 -7.69
N ILE A 328 -5.46 -22.38 -6.53
CA ILE A 328 -4.55 -22.19 -5.39
C ILE A 328 -4.02 -23.54 -4.91
N VAL A 329 -4.88 -24.57 -4.83
CA VAL A 329 -4.45 -25.93 -4.47
C VAL A 329 -3.43 -26.45 -5.47
N ASP A 330 -3.74 -26.39 -6.77
CA ASP A 330 -2.83 -26.85 -7.83
C ASP A 330 -1.48 -26.11 -7.79
N TYR A 331 -1.52 -24.78 -7.60
CA TYR A 331 -0.34 -23.93 -7.47
C TYR A 331 0.53 -24.34 -6.28
N VAL A 332 -0.07 -24.49 -5.10
CA VAL A 332 0.64 -24.84 -3.87
C VAL A 332 1.25 -26.25 -3.96
N GLU A 333 0.54 -27.22 -4.53
CA GLU A 333 1.04 -28.59 -4.71
C GLU A 333 2.19 -28.68 -5.72
N SER A 334 2.07 -27.99 -6.86
CA SER A 334 3.06 -28.06 -7.93
C SER A 334 4.28 -27.15 -7.71
N GLY A 335 4.12 -26.06 -6.95
CA GLY A 335 5.15 -25.03 -6.81
C GLY A 335 5.36 -24.18 -8.07
N THR A 336 4.43 -24.20 -9.02
CA THR A 336 4.52 -23.41 -10.25
C THR A 336 3.14 -22.89 -10.64
N LEU A 337 3.04 -21.62 -11.05
CA LEU A 337 1.81 -21.11 -11.67
C LEU A 337 1.56 -21.92 -12.93
N VAL A 338 0.49 -22.72 -12.93
CA VAL A 338 0.04 -23.42 -14.14
C VAL A 338 -0.48 -22.33 -15.07
N SER A 339 0.36 -21.92 -16.04
CA SER A 339 -0.05 -21.06 -17.14
C SER A 339 -1.16 -21.80 -17.90
N MET A 340 -2.36 -21.22 -17.88
CA MET A 340 -3.45 -21.63 -18.77
C MET A 340 -3.49 -20.73 -19.98
#